data_AF-A0A8S1E4F0-F1
#
_entry.id   AF-A0A8S1E4F0-F1
#
_cell.length_a   1.000
_cell.length_b   1.000
_cell.length_c   1.000
_cell.angle_alpha   90.00
_cell.angle_beta   90.00
_cell.angle_gamma   90.00
#
_symmetry.space_group_name_H-M   'P 1'
#
loop_
_entity.id
_entity.type
_entity.pdbx_description
1 polymer ?
#
loop_
_entity_poly.entity_id
_entity_poly.type
_entity_poly.pdbx_seq_one_letter_code
_entity_poly.pdbx_strand_id
1 'polypeptide(L)'
;MGCFNNVQLFSDLLRHMKGAAGGVAIQLDITKAFDSVPHCAIQAALARKGVPDHLANFIAKSYEGVKTTIAHPDGAIDIVLKRGVKQGDPLSPLLFNLLIEPLLIRLESMKGYNLGGQSISSLAFADDLLLIGEDKNKATALLEETVRYLGKLGLGIAPDKCFAFQVVTTRDSWLLRDPQIRVGMDPITFCDASMNLTYLGVKVSPWLGVNISEVGSHLEQVLRRVGELRLKPFQKLTLINKFLIPHFVHQLVISIPSRALLRKLDTSIRAWVKEYLHLPASTSNGILYATNRDGGLGVPVLEDLVGRVALRAGVKYLLSEDPAIRAMATHSVLQGKLEKLADSLGVKWPCSLTDLKRVRKQQKSNILRAWAAQKVQGATVDIFKGDSVGNSFLRQPSLLKPTRFKTALQFRTDTAATRASLRRAKIVKPGEDTCRKCGETQETLGHVLNKCRSMHERIIKRHDDIVKILSSESLRQDQLTTEEAMLGLTGENLKPDLIVLSQEAVFVVDVTVCYEHKGFVGMARQNKIARYTELQRQLKSRFNVTHGEVIPVVIGSRGAMPAETIKGLKKIRLASKGLLKTLSLSALRGSLELYHSFMDR
;
A
#
# COMPACT_ATOMS: atom_id res chain seq x y z
N MET A 1 11.23 -14.11 16.24
CA MET A 1 11.43 -14.44 14.80
C MET A 1 10.07 -14.56 14.14
N GLY A 2 9.93 -14.19 12.86
CA GLY A 2 8.65 -14.32 12.13
C GLY A 2 8.73 -15.40 11.04
N CYS A 3 7.60 -15.75 10.41
CA CYS A 3 7.53 -16.75 9.32
C CYS A 3 8.59 -16.51 8.24
N PHE A 4 8.80 -15.24 7.91
CA PHE A 4 9.79 -14.81 6.92
C PHE A 4 11.21 -15.36 7.20
N ASN A 5 11.67 -15.33 8.45
CA ASN A 5 13.01 -15.79 8.82
C ASN A 5 13.15 -17.30 8.60
N ASN A 6 12.15 -18.07 9.03
CA ASN A 6 12.13 -19.52 8.89
C ASN A 6 12.14 -19.96 7.43
N VAL A 7 11.31 -19.34 6.58
CA VAL A 7 11.27 -19.69 5.15
C VAL A 7 12.59 -19.31 4.46
N GLN A 8 13.18 -18.16 4.80
CA GLN A 8 14.47 -17.77 4.24
C GLN A 8 15.60 -18.71 4.65
N LEU A 9 15.64 -19.08 5.94
CA LEU A 9 16.61 -20.01 6.49
C LEU A 9 16.51 -21.37 5.81
N PHE A 10 15.29 -21.87 5.63
CA PHE A 10 15.06 -23.09 4.87
C PHE A 10 15.52 -22.96 3.40
N SER A 11 15.21 -21.85 2.74
CA SER A 11 15.62 -21.63 1.34
C SER A 11 17.13 -21.59 1.15
N ASP A 12 17.87 -21.07 2.12
CA ASP A 12 19.33 -20.99 2.05
C ASP A 12 19.99 -22.33 2.44
N LEU A 13 19.42 -23.07 3.40
CA LEU A 13 19.82 -24.46 3.70
C LEU A 13 19.68 -25.35 2.47
N LEU A 14 18.53 -25.31 1.80
CA LEU A 14 18.30 -26.02 0.54
C LEU A 14 19.35 -25.69 -0.53
N ARG A 15 19.79 -24.43 -0.61
CA ARG A 15 20.81 -24.02 -1.58
C ARG A 15 22.19 -24.55 -1.20
N HIS A 16 22.54 -24.52 0.09
CA HIS A 16 23.82 -25.04 0.59
C HIS A 16 23.92 -26.56 0.41
N MET A 17 22.84 -27.30 0.69
CA MET A 17 22.76 -28.75 0.47
C MET A 17 23.06 -29.12 -0.98
N LYS A 18 22.53 -28.35 -1.94
CA LYS A 18 22.75 -28.58 -3.38
C LYS A 18 24.15 -28.20 -3.86
N GLY A 19 24.77 -27.23 -3.19
CA GLY A 19 26.02 -26.63 -3.65
C GLY A 19 27.29 -27.36 -3.22
N ALA A 20 27.29 -27.99 -2.04
CA ALA A 20 28.54 -28.50 -1.47
C ALA A 20 28.45 -29.71 -0.53
N ALA A 21 27.31 -29.94 0.13
CA ALA A 21 27.30 -30.80 1.33
C ALA A 21 26.24 -31.92 1.33
N GLY A 22 25.32 -31.95 0.38
CA GLY A 22 24.13 -32.81 0.48
C GLY A 22 23.31 -32.46 1.71
N GLY A 23 22.34 -33.31 2.08
CA GLY A 23 21.57 -33.18 3.31
C GLY A 23 20.22 -33.88 3.24
N VAL A 24 19.55 -33.99 4.38
CA VAL A 24 18.21 -34.56 4.50
C VAL A 24 17.31 -33.58 5.24
N ALA A 25 16.13 -33.33 4.70
CA ALA A 25 15.10 -32.53 5.36
C ALA A 25 13.81 -33.36 5.53
N ILE A 26 13.17 -33.20 6.69
CA ILE A 26 11.91 -33.87 7.06
C ILE A 26 10.94 -32.80 7.57
N GLN A 27 9.85 -32.58 6.85
CA GLN A 27 8.72 -31.77 7.32
C GLN A 27 7.75 -32.65 8.07
N LEU A 28 7.42 -32.25 9.29
CA LEU A 28 6.49 -32.94 10.17
C LEU A 28 5.20 -32.14 10.34
N ASP A 29 4.08 -32.87 10.32
CA ASP A 29 2.74 -32.34 10.63
C ASP A 29 2.27 -32.96 11.95
N ILE A 30 2.20 -32.13 13.00
CA ILE A 30 1.75 -32.58 14.34
C ILE A 30 0.22 -32.66 14.33
N THR A 31 -0.32 -33.84 14.62
CA THR A 31 -1.77 -34.07 14.58
C THR A 31 -2.48 -33.30 15.68
N LYS A 32 -3.33 -32.34 15.30
CA LYS A 32 -4.19 -31.56 16.22
C LYS A 32 -3.39 -31.03 17.42
N ALA A 33 -2.27 -30.37 17.13
CA ALA A 33 -1.27 -29.99 18.14
C ALA A 33 -1.86 -29.24 19.33
N PHE A 34 -2.71 -28.24 19.08
CA PHE A 34 -3.32 -27.43 20.14
C PHE A 34 -4.38 -28.22 20.92
N ASP A 35 -5.16 -29.08 20.27
CA ASP A 35 -6.27 -29.80 20.90
C ASP A 35 -5.80 -31.04 21.69
N SER A 36 -4.58 -31.49 21.46
CA SER A 36 -4.07 -32.76 22.00
C SER A 36 -3.26 -32.60 23.29
N VAL A 37 -2.87 -31.38 23.65
CA VAL A 37 -2.06 -31.09 24.85
C VAL A 37 -2.77 -31.51 26.14
N PRO A 38 -2.18 -32.39 26.97
CA PRO A 38 -2.77 -32.72 28.26
C PRO A 38 -2.62 -31.57 29.26
N HIS A 39 -3.68 -31.24 30.01
CA HIS A 39 -3.67 -30.11 30.95
C HIS A 39 -2.59 -30.26 32.04
N CYS A 40 -2.27 -31.48 32.47
CA CYS A 40 -1.19 -31.72 33.44
C CYS A 40 0.20 -31.31 32.91
N ALA A 41 0.43 -31.40 31.61
CA ALA A 41 1.71 -30.97 31.02
C ALA A 41 1.88 -29.44 31.07
N ILE A 42 0.78 -28.68 31.06
CA ILE A 42 0.82 -27.21 31.19
C ILE A 42 1.40 -26.84 32.55
N GLN A 43 0.90 -27.45 33.63
CA GLN A 43 1.39 -27.20 34.99
C GLN A 43 2.88 -27.57 35.12
N ALA A 44 3.28 -28.73 34.59
CA ALA A 44 4.68 -29.16 34.59
C ALA A 44 5.59 -28.21 33.80
N ALA A 45 5.13 -27.69 32.65
CA ALA A 45 5.88 -26.74 31.84
C ALA A 45 6.07 -25.39 32.55
N LEU A 46 5.03 -24.90 33.25
CA LEU A 46 5.10 -23.66 34.05
C LEU A 46 6.09 -23.79 35.21
N ALA A 47 6.01 -24.90 35.96
CA ALA A 47 6.94 -25.18 37.05
C ALA A 47 8.40 -25.25 36.58
N ARG A 48 8.66 -25.95 35.46
CA ARG A 48 10.00 -26.03 34.86
C ARG A 48 10.58 -24.66 34.48
N LYS A 49 9.72 -23.71 34.11
CA LYS A 49 10.14 -22.34 33.77
C LYS A 49 10.33 -21.42 34.97
N GLY A 50 10.08 -21.91 36.19
CA GLY A 50 10.19 -21.10 37.41
C GLY A 50 9.06 -20.07 37.54
N VAL A 51 7.91 -20.31 36.92
CA VAL A 51 6.73 -19.48 37.14
C VAL A 51 6.28 -19.63 38.60
N PRO A 52 6.07 -18.55 39.36
CA PRO A 52 5.64 -18.64 40.75
C PRO A 52 4.38 -19.49 40.93
N ASP A 53 4.35 -20.34 41.96
CA ASP A 53 3.29 -21.34 42.16
C ASP A 53 1.88 -20.74 42.16
N HIS A 54 1.68 -19.57 42.76
CA HIS A 54 0.38 -18.90 42.78
C HIS A 54 -0.12 -18.59 41.36
N LEU A 55 0.77 -18.15 40.46
CA LEU A 55 0.44 -17.84 39.07
C LEU A 55 0.29 -19.13 38.24
N ALA A 56 1.16 -20.11 38.45
CA ALA A 56 1.05 -21.41 37.78
C ALA A 56 -0.28 -22.11 38.11
N ASN A 57 -0.67 -22.09 39.39
CA ASN A 57 -1.94 -22.62 39.86
C ASN A 57 -3.14 -21.84 39.31
N PHE A 58 -3.04 -20.51 39.22
CA PHE A 58 -4.08 -19.70 38.60
C PHE A 58 -4.30 -20.08 37.13
N ILE A 59 -3.21 -20.23 36.37
CA ILE A 59 -3.29 -20.65 34.96
C ILE A 59 -3.87 -22.07 34.86
N ALA A 60 -3.37 -23.01 35.65
CA ALA A 60 -3.83 -24.40 35.65
C ALA A 60 -5.33 -24.51 35.99
N LYS A 61 -5.79 -23.79 37.02
CA LYS A 61 -7.22 -23.72 37.40
C LYS A 61 -8.08 -23.17 36.28
N SER A 62 -7.56 -22.28 35.43
CA SER A 62 -8.32 -21.79 34.28
C SER A 62 -8.68 -22.91 33.29
N TYR A 63 -7.95 -24.04 33.29
CA TYR A 63 -8.22 -25.21 32.44
C TYR A 63 -9.11 -26.26 33.13
N GLU A 64 -9.52 -26.05 34.38
CA GLU A 64 -10.45 -26.92 35.09
C GLU A 64 -11.89 -26.65 34.66
N GLY A 65 -12.64 -27.72 34.37
CA GLY A 65 -14.07 -27.63 34.05
C GLY A 65 -14.40 -26.85 32.77
N VAL A 66 -13.42 -26.62 31.89
CA VAL A 66 -13.64 -25.93 30.61
C VAL A 66 -14.60 -26.75 29.76
N LYS A 67 -15.59 -26.08 29.18
CA LYS A 67 -16.61 -26.68 28.32
C LYS A 67 -16.75 -25.91 27.01
N THR A 68 -17.06 -26.63 25.95
CA THR A 68 -17.57 -26.07 24.69
C THR A 68 -19.04 -26.40 24.58
N THR A 69 -19.86 -25.38 24.37
CA THR A 69 -21.30 -25.55 24.16
C THR A 69 -21.62 -25.50 22.67
N ILE A 70 -22.27 -26.54 22.16
CA ILE A 70 -22.72 -26.61 20.76
C ILE A 70 -24.23 -26.38 20.76
N ALA A 71 -24.68 -25.31 20.12
CA ALA A 71 -26.10 -25.04 19.93
C ALA A 71 -26.63 -25.79 18.70
N HIS A 72 -27.73 -26.52 18.88
CA HIS A 72 -28.51 -27.21 17.86
C HIS A 72 -29.96 -26.67 17.90
N PRO A 73 -30.74 -26.77 16.81
CA PRO A 73 -32.17 -26.43 16.83
C PRO A 73 -32.98 -27.01 18.00
N ASP A 74 -32.59 -28.18 18.51
CA ASP A 74 -33.28 -28.90 19.59
C ASP A 74 -32.70 -28.65 21.00
N GLY A 75 -31.70 -27.77 21.13
CA GLY A 75 -31.07 -27.45 22.42
C GLY A 75 -29.55 -27.27 22.35
N ALA A 76 -28.92 -27.11 23.52
CA ALA A 76 -27.47 -26.94 23.64
C ALA A 76 -26.82 -28.15 24.32
N ILE A 77 -25.67 -28.59 23.79
CA ILE A 77 -24.89 -29.71 24.36
C ILE A 77 -23.56 -29.17 24.88
N ASP A 78 -23.28 -29.44 26.15
CA ASP A 78 -22.00 -29.16 26.79
C ASP A 78 -21.00 -30.31 26.60
N ILE A 79 -19.83 -30.00 26.06
CA ILE A 79 -18.70 -30.93 25.94
C ILE A 79 -17.58 -30.46 26.86
N VAL A 80 -17.25 -31.25 27.88
CA VAL A 80 -16.12 -30.96 28.79
C VAL A 80 -14.80 -31.24 28.07
N LEU A 81 -13.93 -30.24 27.99
CA LEU A 81 -12.61 -30.35 27.39
C LEU A 81 -11.63 -30.93 28.42
N LYS A 82 -11.14 -32.15 28.17
CA LYS A 82 -10.16 -32.83 29.04
C LYS A 82 -8.71 -32.62 28.62
N ARG A 83 -8.50 -32.10 27.41
CA ARG A 83 -7.20 -31.82 26.80
C ARG A 83 -7.36 -30.67 25.83
N GLY A 84 -6.22 -30.08 25.49
CA GLY A 84 -6.05 -29.01 24.54
C GLY A 84 -5.86 -27.66 25.21
N VAL A 85 -5.13 -26.79 24.53
CA VAL A 85 -5.08 -25.37 24.90
C VAL A 85 -6.31 -24.66 24.30
N LYS A 86 -6.82 -23.63 24.98
CA LYS A 86 -8.02 -22.88 24.55
C LYS A 86 -7.72 -22.11 23.26
N GLN A 87 -8.34 -22.49 22.15
CA GLN A 87 -8.19 -21.74 20.90
C GLN A 87 -8.77 -20.33 21.02
N GLY A 88 -8.03 -19.32 20.58
CA GLY A 88 -8.40 -17.91 20.73
C GLY A 88 -8.00 -17.26 22.06
N ASP A 89 -7.52 -18.04 23.03
CA ASP A 89 -6.96 -17.52 24.29
C ASP A 89 -5.55 -16.94 24.05
N PRO A 90 -5.26 -15.70 24.50
CA PRO A 90 -3.94 -15.08 24.33
C PRO A 90 -2.76 -15.87 24.93
N LEU A 91 -2.97 -16.68 25.98
CA LEU A 91 -1.93 -17.46 26.64
C LEU A 91 -1.63 -18.78 25.93
N SER A 92 -2.59 -19.36 25.21
CA SER A 92 -2.47 -20.69 24.60
C SER A 92 -1.24 -20.85 23.70
N PRO A 93 -0.88 -19.89 22.80
CA PRO A 93 0.33 -20.01 21.99
C PRO A 93 1.62 -20.03 22.82
N LEU A 94 1.67 -19.26 23.92
CA LEU A 94 2.84 -19.24 24.81
C LEU A 94 2.96 -20.56 25.56
N LEU A 95 1.85 -21.09 26.09
CA LEU A 95 1.83 -22.37 26.77
C LEU A 95 2.27 -23.51 25.85
N PHE A 96 1.82 -23.50 24.59
CA PHE A 96 2.28 -24.45 23.58
C PHE A 96 3.80 -24.34 23.34
N ASN A 97 4.33 -23.13 23.19
CA ASN A 97 5.77 -22.93 23.05
C ASN A 97 6.56 -23.46 24.26
N LEU A 98 6.06 -23.27 25.48
CA LEU A 98 6.71 -23.81 26.70
C LEU A 98 6.78 -25.34 26.73
N LEU A 99 5.82 -26.02 26.09
CA LEU A 99 5.77 -27.47 25.99
C LEU A 99 6.75 -28.02 24.96
N ILE A 100 6.90 -27.32 23.82
CA ILE A 100 7.75 -27.72 22.70
C ILE A 100 9.22 -27.32 22.93
N GLU A 101 9.51 -26.24 23.65
CA GLU A 101 10.88 -25.74 23.83
C GLU A 101 11.92 -26.80 24.30
N PRO A 102 11.65 -27.70 25.26
CA PRO A 102 12.64 -28.71 25.65
C PRO A 102 12.99 -29.69 24.55
N LEU A 103 12.06 -29.96 23.62
CA LEU A 103 12.36 -30.72 22.41
C LEU A 103 13.38 -29.97 21.57
N LEU A 104 13.14 -28.68 21.30
CA LEU A 104 14.02 -27.86 20.46
C LEU A 104 15.43 -27.76 21.05
N ILE A 105 15.56 -27.53 22.37
CA ILE A 105 16.86 -27.52 23.07
C ILE A 105 17.59 -28.85 22.89
N ARG A 106 16.87 -29.97 22.99
CA ARG A 106 17.47 -31.29 22.82
C ARG A 106 17.89 -31.54 21.37
N LEU A 107 17.06 -31.19 20.40
CA LEU A 107 17.40 -31.30 18.99
C LEU A 107 18.64 -30.46 18.66
N GLU A 108 18.76 -29.25 19.20
CA GLU A 108 19.96 -28.40 19.05
C GLU A 108 21.22 -29.10 19.60
N SER A 109 21.13 -29.74 20.77
CA SER A 109 22.25 -30.47 21.37
C SER A 109 22.73 -31.67 20.55
N MET A 110 21.84 -32.30 19.78
CA MET A 110 22.16 -33.46 18.93
C MET A 110 22.97 -33.08 17.68
N LYS A 111 23.02 -31.78 17.35
CA LYS A 111 23.59 -31.22 16.11
C LYS A 111 22.92 -31.80 14.85
N GLY A 112 22.35 -30.91 14.04
CA GLY A 112 21.77 -31.28 12.75
C GLY A 112 22.75 -31.02 11.62
N TYR A 113 22.44 -30.00 10.84
CA TYR A 113 23.16 -29.59 9.65
C TYR A 113 24.09 -28.42 9.90
N ASN A 114 25.36 -28.53 9.53
CA ASN A 114 26.30 -27.41 9.64
C ASN A 114 26.14 -26.40 8.48
N LEU A 115 25.77 -25.17 8.82
CA LEU A 115 25.73 -24.03 7.91
C LEU A 115 26.59 -22.90 8.49
N GLY A 116 27.71 -22.59 7.82
CA GLY A 116 28.58 -21.47 8.21
C GLY A 116 29.13 -21.57 9.64
N GLY A 117 29.38 -22.79 10.14
CA GLY A 117 29.88 -23.04 11.49
C GLY A 117 28.80 -23.11 12.57
N GLN A 118 27.52 -22.96 12.22
CA GLN A 118 26.38 -23.12 13.12
C GLN A 118 25.63 -24.40 12.77
N SER A 119 25.30 -25.21 13.79
CA SER A 119 24.52 -26.43 13.58
C SER A 119 23.03 -26.13 13.72
N ILE A 120 22.26 -26.43 12.66
CA ILE A 120 20.82 -26.24 12.61
C ILE A 120 20.16 -27.61 12.51
N SER A 121 19.47 -28.02 13.57
CA SER A 121 18.77 -29.30 13.66
C SER A 121 17.29 -29.20 13.34
N SER A 122 16.66 -28.08 13.65
CA SER A 122 15.24 -27.89 13.41
C SER A 122 14.88 -26.44 13.11
N LEU A 123 13.84 -26.24 12.31
CA LEU A 123 13.10 -24.99 12.18
C LEU A 123 11.69 -25.24 12.69
N ALA A 124 11.29 -24.48 13.71
CA ALA A 124 9.98 -24.62 14.32
C ALA A 124 9.20 -23.32 14.20
N PHE A 125 7.91 -23.44 13.89
CA PHE A 125 6.97 -22.33 13.96
C PHE A 125 5.60 -22.85 14.40
N ALA A 126 5.28 -22.66 15.68
CA ALA A 126 4.15 -23.34 16.31
C ALA A 126 4.22 -24.87 16.09
N ASP A 127 3.24 -25.45 15.41
CA ASP A 127 3.12 -26.87 15.11
C ASP A 127 3.85 -27.32 13.83
N ASP A 128 4.23 -26.40 12.95
CA ASP A 128 5.09 -26.68 11.81
C ASP A 128 6.53 -26.93 12.29
N LEU A 129 7.02 -28.16 12.09
CA LEU A 129 8.38 -28.56 12.45
C LEU A 129 9.12 -29.14 11.25
N LEU A 130 10.28 -28.58 10.94
CA LEU A 130 11.17 -29.06 9.91
C LEU A 130 12.48 -29.52 10.54
N LEU A 131 12.82 -30.80 10.39
CA LEU A 131 14.08 -31.37 10.86
C LEU A 131 15.11 -31.41 9.73
N ILE A 132 16.36 -31.11 10.07
CA ILE A 132 17.45 -31.03 9.08
C ILE A 132 18.69 -31.74 9.60
N GLY A 133 19.15 -32.74 8.83
CA GLY A 133 20.36 -33.51 9.10
C GLY A 133 21.35 -33.45 7.93
N GLU A 134 22.64 -33.63 8.23
CA GLU A 134 23.69 -33.75 7.19
C GLU A 134 23.55 -35.03 6.37
N ASP A 135 23.00 -36.07 6.98
CA ASP A 135 22.79 -37.37 6.36
C ASP A 135 21.50 -38.03 6.88
N LYS A 136 21.17 -39.17 6.29
CA LYS A 136 19.98 -39.95 6.64
C LYS A 136 20.00 -40.39 8.11
N ASN A 137 21.14 -40.78 8.65
CA ASN A 137 21.24 -41.31 10.01
C ASN A 137 20.97 -40.20 11.03
N LYS A 138 21.56 -39.03 10.84
CA LYS A 138 21.31 -37.85 11.68
C LYS A 138 19.86 -37.40 11.61
N ALA A 139 19.30 -37.29 10.40
CA ALA A 139 17.90 -36.90 10.23
C ALA A 139 16.93 -37.90 10.87
N THR A 140 17.24 -39.20 10.80
CA THR A 140 16.46 -40.26 11.45
C THR A 140 16.55 -40.16 12.98
N ALA A 141 17.75 -39.93 13.54
CA ALA A 141 17.92 -39.75 14.97
C ALA A 141 17.14 -38.52 15.51
N LEU A 142 17.15 -37.40 14.78
CA LEU A 142 16.33 -36.22 15.12
C LEU A 142 14.83 -36.53 15.08
N LEU A 143 14.38 -37.32 14.10
CA LEU A 143 12.98 -37.75 13.99
C LEU A 143 12.57 -38.65 15.16
N GLU A 144 13.38 -39.66 15.48
CA GLU A 144 13.11 -40.59 16.58
C GLU A 144 13.00 -39.87 17.93
N GLU A 145 13.90 -38.92 18.20
CA GLU A 145 13.82 -38.10 19.40
C GLU A 145 12.55 -37.24 19.43
N THR A 146 12.18 -36.67 18.29
CA THR A 146 10.95 -35.89 18.12
C THR A 146 9.71 -36.72 18.40
N VAL A 147 9.58 -37.89 17.76
CA VAL A 147 8.47 -38.84 17.97
C VAL A 147 8.39 -39.25 19.43
N ARG A 148 9.52 -39.59 20.05
CA ARG A 148 9.59 -40.02 21.44
C ARG A 148 9.17 -38.91 22.40
N TYR A 149 9.55 -37.66 22.15
CA TYR A 149 9.16 -36.53 23.00
C TYR A 149 7.69 -36.16 22.82
N LEU A 150 7.22 -36.04 21.57
CA LEU A 150 5.82 -35.74 21.26
C LEU A 150 4.88 -36.80 21.83
N GLY A 151 5.25 -38.08 21.76
CA GLY A 151 4.50 -39.17 22.38
C GLY A 151 4.32 -39.02 23.89
N LYS A 152 5.33 -38.51 24.61
CA LYS A 152 5.22 -38.20 26.06
C LYS A 152 4.23 -37.07 26.35
N LEU A 153 4.03 -36.17 25.39
CA LEU A 153 3.04 -35.10 25.47
C LEU A 153 1.67 -35.50 24.91
N GLY A 154 1.48 -36.77 24.51
CA GLY A 154 0.24 -37.22 23.87
C GLY A 154 0.01 -36.62 22.48
N LEU A 155 1.06 -36.07 21.85
CA LEU A 155 1.01 -35.51 20.51
C LEU A 155 1.41 -36.56 19.48
N GLY A 156 0.58 -36.73 18.46
CA GLY A 156 0.85 -37.62 17.32
C GLY A 156 1.46 -36.87 16.13
N ILE A 157 2.01 -37.62 15.19
CA ILE A 157 2.46 -37.13 13.89
C ILE A 157 1.55 -37.76 12.82
N ALA A 158 1.18 -36.99 11.79
CA ALA A 158 0.41 -37.48 10.64
C ALA A 158 1.36 -37.86 9.49
N PRO A 159 1.75 -39.14 9.31
CA PRO A 159 2.82 -39.51 8.37
C PRO A 159 2.46 -39.21 6.91
N ASP A 160 1.17 -39.30 6.56
CA ASP A 160 0.61 -39.01 5.24
C ASP A 160 0.76 -37.53 4.82
N LYS A 161 0.87 -36.64 5.80
CA LYS A 161 1.08 -35.19 5.59
C LYS A 161 2.53 -34.76 5.78
N CYS A 162 3.38 -35.67 6.24
CA CYS A 162 4.81 -35.42 6.37
C CYS A 162 5.50 -35.58 5.01
N PHE A 163 6.59 -34.84 4.80
CA PHE A 163 7.38 -34.92 3.59
C PHE A 163 8.86 -35.06 3.92
N ALA A 164 9.60 -35.88 3.18
CA ALA A 164 11.04 -36.00 3.33
C ALA A 164 11.73 -36.02 1.96
N PHE A 165 12.95 -35.50 1.91
CA PHE A 165 13.82 -35.64 0.73
C PHE A 165 15.29 -35.62 1.15
N GLN A 166 16.13 -36.29 0.36
CA GLN A 166 17.58 -36.25 0.49
C GLN A 166 18.20 -35.59 -0.73
N VAL A 167 19.07 -34.61 -0.51
CA VAL A 167 19.96 -34.05 -1.52
C VAL A 167 21.27 -34.82 -1.45
N VAL A 168 21.66 -35.41 -2.58
CA VAL A 168 22.95 -36.11 -2.73
C VAL A 168 23.77 -35.36 -3.76
N THR A 169 24.94 -34.86 -3.36
CA THR A 169 25.89 -34.19 -4.25
C THR A 169 26.75 -35.22 -4.98
N THR A 170 27.01 -34.99 -6.27
CA THR A 170 27.97 -35.71 -7.11
C THR A 170 29.12 -34.77 -7.49
N ARG A 171 30.11 -35.21 -8.28
CA ARG A 171 31.30 -34.40 -8.61
C ARG A 171 30.95 -33.02 -9.21
N ASP A 172 29.98 -32.97 -10.13
CA ASP A 172 29.61 -31.75 -10.86
C ASP A 172 28.11 -31.41 -10.78
N SER A 173 27.33 -32.14 -9.97
CA SER A 173 25.87 -31.99 -9.92
C SER A 173 25.30 -32.47 -8.57
N TRP A 174 23.98 -32.53 -8.46
CA TRP A 174 23.26 -33.08 -7.32
C TRP A 174 21.98 -33.75 -7.81
N LEU A 175 21.47 -34.69 -7.01
CA LEU A 175 20.20 -35.37 -7.27
C LEU A 175 19.36 -35.47 -6.00
N LEU A 176 18.05 -35.65 -6.18
CA LEU A 176 17.14 -35.98 -5.09
C LEU A 176 17.01 -37.50 -4.96
N ARG A 177 17.03 -37.98 -3.72
CA ARG A 177 16.82 -39.38 -3.37
C ARG A 177 15.72 -39.48 -2.32
N ASP A 178 14.93 -40.53 -2.39
CA ASP A 178 14.03 -40.92 -1.31
C ASP A 178 14.88 -41.40 -0.11
N PRO A 179 14.84 -40.72 1.04
CA PRO A 179 15.58 -41.15 2.21
C PRO A 179 14.96 -42.40 2.86
N GLN A 180 13.75 -42.84 2.46
CA GLN A 180 13.02 -43.99 2.99
C GLN A 180 12.84 -43.90 4.51
N ILE A 181 12.44 -42.72 4.98
CA ILE A 181 12.22 -42.42 6.40
C ILE A 181 10.81 -42.86 6.81
N ARG A 182 10.67 -43.36 8.04
CA ARG A 182 9.42 -43.87 8.60
C ARG A 182 9.14 -43.28 9.97
N VAL A 183 7.86 -43.15 10.31
CA VAL A 183 7.38 -42.90 11.67
C VAL A 183 6.71 -44.18 12.16
N GLY A 184 7.38 -44.91 13.06
CA GLY A 184 6.95 -46.27 13.40
C GLY A 184 7.04 -47.18 12.17
N MET A 185 5.91 -47.77 11.77
CA MET A 185 5.83 -48.62 10.56
C MET A 185 5.51 -47.82 9.28
N ASP A 186 4.97 -46.61 9.43
CA ASP A 186 4.42 -45.82 8.32
C ASP A 186 5.51 -45.03 7.59
N PRO A 187 5.61 -45.13 6.25
CA PRO A 187 6.55 -44.34 5.47
C PRO A 187 6.13 -42.87 5.37
N ILE A 188 7.11 -41.96 5.45
CA ILE A 188 6.92 -40.54 5.13
C ILE A 188 6.94 -40.37 3.61
N THR A 189 6.07 -39.52 3.08
CA THR A 189 5.98 -39.22 1.65
C THR A 189 7.30 -38.61 1.12
N PHE A 190 7.87 -39.21 0.08
CA PHE A 190 9.02 -38.65 -0.62
C PHE A 190 8.61 -37.42 -1.44
N CYS A 191 9.25 -36.27 -1.19
CA CYS A 191 9.04 -35.06 -1.97
C CYS A 191 10.01 -35.03 -3.15
N ASP A 192 9.55 -35.47 -4.32
CA ASP A 192 10.35 -35.50 -5.54
C ASP A 192 10.50 -34.13 -6.22
N ALA A 193 11.18 -34.08 -7.37
CA ALA A 193 11.45 -32.84 -8.09
C ALA A 193 10.20 -32.15 -8.67
N SER A 194 9.11 -32.90 -8.87
CA SER A 194 7.83 -32.42 -9.41
C SER A 194 6.90 -31.87 -8.32
N MET A 195 7.13 -32.27 -7.07
CA MET A 195 6.32 -31.87 -5.92
C MET A 195 6.77 -30.52 -5.33
N ASN A 196 5.83 -29.85 -4.65
CA ASN A 196 6.11 -28.68 -3.83
C ASN A 196 5.63 -28.94 -2.40
N LEU A 197 6.51 -28.74 -1.43
CA LEU A 197 6.13 -28.71 -0.03
C LEU A 197 5.55 -27.33 0.30
N THR A 198 4.52 -27.28 1.14
CA THR A 198 3.99 -26.01 1.64
C THR A 198 4.53 -25.78 3.04
N TYR A 199 5.35 -24.74 3.21
CA TYR A 199 5.93 -24.36 4.50
C TYR A 199 5.60 -22.91 4.80
N LEU A 200 4.84 -22.66 5.88
CA LEU A 200 4.42 -21.33 6.31
C LEU A 200 3.72 -20.52 5.19
N GLY A 201 2.89 -21.21 4.40
CA GLY A 201 2.14 -20.64 3.28
C GLY A 201 2.94 -20.42 2.00
N VAL A 202 4.21 -20.86 1.94
CA VAL A 202 5.07 -20.76 0.76
C VAL A 202 5.31 -22.13 0.15
N LYS A 203 5.11 -22.23 -1.17
CA LYS A 203 5.45 -23.42 -1.94
C LYS A 203 6.94 -23.47 -2.21
N VAL A 204 7.60 -24.51 -1.72
CA VAL A 204 9.04 -24.75 -1.91
C VAL A 204 9.21 -26.08 -2.63
N SER A 205 9.87 -26.08 -3.78
CA SER A 205 10.29 -27.30 -4.45
C SER A 205 11.66 -27.71 -3.92
N PRO A 206 11.89 -28.98 -3.55
CA PRO A 206 13.23 -29.48 -3.28
C PRO A 206 14.18 -29.28 -4.47
N TRP A 207 13.66 -29.24 -5.71
CA TRP A 207 14.44 -29.03 -6.93
C TRP A 207 14.72 -27.55 -7.23
N LEU A 208 13.68 -26.72 -7.33
CA LEU A 208 13.79 -25.31 -7.74
C LEU A 208 14.00 -24.33 -6.57
N GLY A 209 13.74 -24.75 -5.33
CA GLY A 209 13.61 -23.86 -4.18
C GLY A 209 12.25 -23.17 -4.13
N VAL A 210 12.17 -21.98 -3.54
CA VAL A 210 10.92 -21.20 -3.45
C VAL A 210 10.42 -20.87 -4.86
N ASN A 211 9.25 -21.38 -5.21
CA ASN A 211 8.69 -21.23 -6.54
C ASN A 211 8.09 -19.82 -6.72
N ILE A 212 8.69 -19.04 -7.61
CA ILE A 212 8.23 -17.70 -8.01
C ILE A 212 7.82 -17.62 -9.50
N SER A 213 7.89 -18.72 -10.25
CA SER A 213 7.62 -18.70 -11.70
C SER A 213 6.15 -18.37 -12.00
N GLU A 214 5.25 -18.82 -11.14
CA GLU A 214 3.80 -18.60 -11.25
C GLU A 214 3.32 -17.24 -10.71
N VAL A 215 4.21 -16.44 -10.10
CA VAL A 215 3.80 -15.16 -9.49
C VAL A 215 3.23 -14.21 -10.55
N GLY A 216 3.79 -14.22 -11.76
CA GLY A 216 3.29 -13.40 -12.86
C GLY A 216 1.89 -13.79 -13.31
N SER A 217 1.65 -15.08 -13.59
CA SER A 217 0.34 -15.57 -14.01
C SER A 217 -0.70 -15.41 -12.90
N HIS A 218 -0.32 -15.65 -11.65
CA HIS A 218 -1.20 -15.43 -10.50
C HIS A 218 -1.59 -13.95 -10.36
N LEU A 219 -0.63 -13.02 -10.49
CA LEU A 219 -0.91 -11.59 -10.47
C LEU A 219 -1.91 -11.19 -11.56
N GLU A 220 -1.71 -11.64 -12.79
CA GLU A 220 -2.60 -11.36 -13.91
C GLU A 220 -4.02 -11.91 -13.67
N GLN A 221 -4.13 -13.14 -13.14
CA GLN A 221 -5.41 -13.74 -12.77
C GLN A 221 -6.14 -12.94 -11.69
N VAL A 222 -5.42 -12.50 -10.64
CA VAL A 222 -6.05 -11.73 -9.56
C VAL A 222 -6.42 -10.33 -10.05
N LEU A 223 -5.59 -9.68 -10.88
CA LEU A 223 -5.94 -8.40 -11.50
C LEU A 223 -7.21 -8.51 -12.36
N ARG A 224 -7.37 -9.60 -13.12
CA ARG A 224 -8.60 -9.88 -13.88
C ARG A 224 -9.82 -9.99 -12.95
N ARG A 225 -9.72 -10.79 -11.89
CA ARG A 225 -10.79 -10.93 -10.88
C ARG A 225 -11.15 -9.60 -10.23
N VAL A 226 -10.15 -8.78 -9.88
CA VAL A 226 -10.39 -7.42 -9.35
C VAL A 226 -11.13 -6.56 -10.38
N GLY A 227 -10.80 -6.70 -11.66
CA GLY A 227 -11.50 -6.08 -12.79
C GLY A 227 -13.00 -6.40 -12.81
N GLU A 228 -13.38 -7.63 -12.51
CA GLU A 228 -14.77 -8.12 -12.53
C GLU A 228 -15.60 -7.67 -11.32
N LEU A 229 -14.96 -7.31 -10.19
CA LEU A 229 -15.68 -6.87 -8.99
C LEU A 229 -16.54 -5.63 -9.25
N ARG A 230 -17.78 -5.61 -8.73
CA ARG A 230 -18.70 -4.46 -8.77
C ARG A 230 -18.32 -3.36 -7.77
N LEU A 231 -17.06 -2.93 -7.79
CA LEU A 231 -16.50 -1.90 -6.92
C LEU A 231 -16.27 -0.59 -7.68
N LYS A 232 -16.44 0.55 -6.99
CA LYS A 232 -16.12 1.87 -7.55
C LYS A 232 -14.62 1.97 -7.87
N PRO A 233 -14.19 2.78 -8.86
CA PRO A 233 -12.80 2.78 -9.31
C PRO A 233 -11.76 3.04 -8.21
N PHE A 234 -12.02 4.00 -7.32
CA PHE A 234 -11.13 4.30 -6.19
C PHE A 234 -11.08 3.18 -5.14
N GLN A 235 -12.16 2.39 -5.00
CA GLN A 235 -12.18 1.23 -4.10
C GLN A 235 -11.27 0.12 -4.63
N LYS A 236 -11.27 -0.11 -5.95
CA LYS A 236 -10.33 -1.07 -6.58
C LYS A 236 -8.87 -0.63 -6.44
N LEU A 237 -8.59 0.66 -6.64
CA LEU A 237 -7.24 1.19 -6.37
C LEU A 237 -6.83 0.99 -4.91
N THR A 238 -7.76 1.19 -3.98
CA THR A 238 -7.52 0.93 -2.55
C THR A 238 -7.25 -0.55 -2.30
N LEU A 239 -8.04 -1.45 -2.91
CA LEU A 239 -7.86 -2.90 -2.83
C LEU A 239 -6.46 -3.31 -3.28
N ILE A 240 -6.03 -2.79 -4.43
CA ILE A 240 -4.71 -3.10 -5.00
C ILE A 240 -3.58 -2.57 -4.14
N ASN A 241 -3.64 -1.29 -3.78
CA ASN A 241 -2.54 -0.63 -3.06
C ASN A 241 -2.39 -1.12 -1.62
N LYS A 242 -3.50 -1.46 -0.94
CA LYS A 242 -3.48 -1.82 0.48
C LYS A 242 -3.47 -3.32 0.76
N PHE A 243 -3.97 -4.16 -0.14
CA PHE A 243 -4.12 -5.59 0.11
C PHE A 243 -3.41 -6.45 -0.92
N LEU A 244 -3.66 -6.21 -2.22
CA LEU A 244 -3.08 -7.03 -3.29
C LEU A 244 -1.55 -6.91 -3.34
N ILE A 245 -1.02 -5.71 -3.51
CA ILE A 245 0.42 -5.50 -3.66
C ILE A 245 1.18 -6.00 -2.42
N PRO A 246 0.76 -5.68 -1.18
CA PRO A 246 1.38 -6.25 0.02
C PRO A 246 1.38 -7.78 0.07
N HIS A 247 0.31 -8.45 -0.39
CA HIS A 247 0.25 -9.91 -0.46
C HIS A 247 1.37 -10.48 -1.36
N PHE A 248 1.55 -9.93 -2.57
CA PHE A 248 2.64 -10.36 -3.47
C PHE A 248 4.03 -9.98 -2.95
N VAL A 249 4.18 -8.82 -2.32
CA VAL A 249 5.46 -8.37 -1.75
C VAL A 249 5.99 -9.36 -0.72
N HIS A 250 5.11 -9.95 0.10
CA HIS A 250 5.52 -10.98 1.06
C HIS A 250 6.25 -12.14 0.38
N GLN A 251 5.67 -12.70 -0.70
CA GLN A 251 6.27 -13.79 -1.45
C GLN A 251 7.56 -13.38 -2.18
N LEU A 252 7.57 -12.18 -2.78
CA LEU A 252 8.70 -11.66 -3.57
C LEU A 252 9.93 -11.31 -2.72
N VAL A 253 9.77 -11.06 -1.42
CA VAL A 253 10.89 -10.76 -0.53
C VAL A 253 11.58 -12.05 -0.05
N ILE A 254 10.83 -13.15 0.07
CA ILE A 254 11.35 -14.47 0.49
C ILE A 254 12.31 -15.02 -0.56
N SER A 255 11.88 -14.96 -1.82
CA SER A 255 12.72 -15.31 -2.96
C SER A 255 12.86 -14.10 -3.87
N ILE A 256 13.90 -13.30 -3.61
CA ILE A 256 14.19 -12.07 -4.33
C ILE A 256 14.33 -12.41 -5.83
N PRO A 257 13.38 -11.97 -6.68
CA PRO A 257 13.40 -12.26 -8.10
C PRO A 257 14.43 -11.39 -8.85
N SER A 258 14.62 -11.68 -10.13
CA SER A 258 15.35 -10.78 -11.02
C SER A 258 14.62 -9.44 -11.19
N ARG A 259 15.37 -8.36 -11.43
CA ARG A 259 14.77 -7.05 -11.75
C ARG A 259 13.91 -7.08 -13.01
N ALA A 260 14.29 -7.91 -13.99
CA ALA A 260 13.50 -8.09 -15.20
C ALA A 260 12.09 -8.58 -14.88
N LEU A 261 11.95 -9.55 -13.96
CA LEU A 261 10.65 -10.02 -13.50
C LEU A 261 9.89 -8.92 -12.76
N LEU A 262 10.52 -8.21 -11.81
CA LEU A 262 9.86 -7.11 -11.07
C LEU A 262 9.33 -6.02 -12.02
N ARG A 263 10.12 -5.64 -13.03
CA ARG A 263 9.72 -4.67 -14.06
C ARG A 263 8.58 -5.18 -14.93
N LYS A 264 8.54 -6.48 -15.22
CA LYS A 264 7.41 -7.11 -15.92
C LYS A 264 6.13 -7.00 -15.08
N LEU A 265 6.19 -7.34 -13.80
CA LEU A 265 5.05 -7.21 -12.87
C LEU A 265 4.58 -5.75 -12.75
N ASP A 266 5.50 -4.79 -12.59
CA ASP A 266 5.20 -3.36 -12.58
C ASP A 266 4.53 -2.89 -13.87
N THR A 267 4.92 -3.49 -15.01
CA THR A 267 4.32 -3.21 -16.31
C THR A 267 2.90 -3.73 -16.40
N SER A 268 2.64 -4.97 -15.95
CA SER A 268 1.29 -5.55 -15.90
C SER A 268 0.36 -4.73 -14.99
N ILE A 269 0.81 -4.37 -13.78
CA ILE A 269 0.02 -3.54 -12.84
C ILE A 269 -0.29 -2.18 -13.47
N ARG A 270 0.71 -1.51 -14.05
CA ARG A 270 0.54 -0.20 -14.66
C ARG A 270 -0.43 -0.25 -15.85
N ALA A 271 -0.29 -1.24 -16.73
CA ALA A 271 -1.16 -1.41 -17.88
C ALA A 271 -2.61 -1.58 -17.42
N TRP A 272 -2.85 -2.50 -16.47
CA TRP A 272 -4.15 -2.74 -15.88
C TRP A 272 -4.76 -1.48 -15.24
N VAL A 273 -3.98 -0.72 -14.45
CA VAL A 273 -4.47 0.50 -13.80
C VAL A 273 -4.86 1.55 -14.85
N LYS A 274 -4.06 1.73 -15.90
CA LYS A 274 -4.38 2.68 -16.98
C LYS A 274 -5.65 2.27 -17.72
N GLU A 275 -5.74 1.02 -18.14
CA GLU A 275 -6.90 0.47 -18.84
C GLU A 275 -8.18 0.63 -18.01
N TYR A 276 -8.16 0.16 -16.76
CA TYR A 276 -9.34 0.18 -15.90
C TYR A 276 -9.83 1.61 -15.56
N LEU A 277 -8.90 2.56 -15.45
CA LEU A 277 -9.21 3.97 -15.23
C LEU A 277 -9.50 4.74 -16.53
N HIS A 278 -9.49 4.08 -17.68
CA HIS A 278 -9.68 4.68 -19.00
C HIS A 278 -8.66 5.80 -19.27
N LEU A 279 -7.44 5.62 -18.80
CA LEU A 279 -6.33 6.50 -19.06
C LEU A 279 -5.62 6.02 -20.34
N PRO A 280 -5.32 6.92 -21.30
CA PRO A 280 -4.53 6.55 -22.48
C PRO A 280 -3.21 5.87 -22.10
N ALA A 281 -2.73 4.93 -22.92
CA ALA A 281 -1.45 4.26 -22.67
C ALA A 281 -0.27 5.25 -22.50
N SER A 282 -0.33 6.37 -23.23
CA SER A 282 0.62 7.49 -23.17
C SER A 282 0.55 8.34 -21.89
N THR A 283 -0.41 8.08 -21.00
CA THR A 283 -0.52 8.78 -19.71
C THR A 283 0.75 8.57 -18.89
N SER A 284 1.27 9.65 -18.32
CA SER A 284 2.49 9.66 -17.55
C SER A 284 2.43 8.68 -16.38
N ASN A 285 3.50 7.93 -16.15
CA ASN A 285 3.58 7.03 -15.01
C ASN A 285 3.63 7.80 -13.67
N GLY A 286 3.98 9.09 -13.71
CA GLY A 286 3.98 9.98 -12.56
C GLY A 286 2.66 10.01 -11.81
N ILE A 287 1.52 10.09 -12.53
CA ILE A 287 0.19 10.09 -11.88
C ILE A 287 -0.10 8.78 -11.16
N LEU A 288 0.42 7.65 -11.63
CA LEU A 288 0.20 6.36 -10.97
C LEU A 288 1.01 6.25 -9.68
N TYR A 289 2.30 6.60 -9.76
CA TYR A 289 3.27 6.31 -8.68
C TYR A 289 3.41 7.43 -7.65
N ALA A 290 3.15 8.70 -8.02
CA ALA A 290 3.17 9.80 -7.07
C ALA A 290 2.11 9.60 -5.97
N THR A 291 2.35 10.15 -4.78
CA THR A 291 1.44 9.94 -3.66
C THR A 291 0.15 10.74 -3.84
N ASN A 292 -0.94 10.33 -3.16
CA ASN A 292 -2.18 11.13 -3.14
C ASN A 292 -1.99 12.51 -2.49
N ARG A 293 -0.91 12.74 -1.73
CA ARG A 293 -0.59 14.09 -1.22
C ARG A 293 -0.06 15.00 -2.34
N ASP A 294 0.60 14.42 -3.32
CA ASP A 294 1.29 15.13 -4.41
C ASP A 294 0.54 15.00 -5.75
N GLY A 295 -0.76 14.64 -5.71
CA GLY A 295 -1.62 14.58 -6.88
C GLY A 295 -1.66 13.25 -7.64
N GLY A 296 -0.98 12.20 -7.15
CA GLY A 296 -0.98 10.87 -7.78
C GLY A 296 -1.87 9.82 -7.09
N LEU A 297 -1.89 8.61 -7.63
CA LEU A 297 -2.71 7.48 -7.15
C LEU A 297 -2.03 6.65 -6.06
N GLY A 298 -0.71 6.80 -5.89
CA GLY A 298 0.06 6.12 -4.84
C GLY A 298 0.30 4.63 -5.09
N VAL A 299 0.23 4.17 -6.33
CA VAL A 299 0.57 2.78 -6.70
C VAL A 299 2.06 2.56 -6.41
N PRO A 300 2.45 1.58 -5.59
CA PRO A 300 3.85 1.25 -5.36
C PRO A 300 4.52 0.72 -6.63
N VAL A 301 5.79 1.11 -6.85
CA VAL A 301 6.69 0.44 -7.79
C VAL A 301 7.26 -0.79 -7.07
N LEU A 302 6.98 -1.98 -7.58
CA LEU A 302 7.42 -3.25 -7.00
C LEU A 302 8.93 -3.39 -6.97
N GLU A 303 9.64 -2.99 -8.03
CA GLU A 303 11.11 -2.99 -8.07
C GLU A 303 11.70 -2.24 -6.86
N ASP A 304 11.21 -1.02 -6.61
CA ASP A 304 11.63 -0.18 -5.49
C ASP A 304 11.17 -0.73 -4.13
N LEU A 305 9.93 -1.22 -4.05
CA LEU A 305 9.33 -1.67 -2.80
C LEU A 305 9.97 -2.98 -2.32
N VAL A 306 10.05 -3.99 -3.19
CA VAL A 306 10.65 -5.29 -2.88
C VAL A 306 12.12 -5.10 -2.52
N GLY A 307 12.87 -4.31 -3.29
CA GLY A 307 14.27 -4.01 -2.98
C GLY A 307 14.44 -3.40 -1.58
N ARG A 308 13.65 -2.38 -1.22
CA ARG A 308 13.73 -1.77 0.12
C ARG A 308 13.29 -2.71 1.24
N VAL A 309 12.28 -3.55 1.02
CA VAL A 309 11.79 -4.48 2.05
C VAL A 309 12.79 -5.62 2.24
N ALA A 310 13.40 -6.13 1.16
CA ALA A 310 14.46 -7.13 1.22
C ALA A 310 15.71 -6.61 1.96
N LEU A 311 16.19 -5.40 1.64
CA LEU A 311 17.29 -4.78 2.39
C LEU A 311 16.94 -4.59 3.87
N ARG A 312 15.72 -4.13 4.17
CA ARG A 312 15.26 -3.99 5.56
C ARG A 312 15.27 -5.32 6.29
N ALA A 313 14.86 -6.41 5.62
CA ALA A 313 14.88 -7.74 6.19
C ALA A 313 16.32 -8.22 6.44
N GLY A 314 17.23 -8.03 5.48
CA GLY A 314 18.65 -8.35 5.66
C GLY A 314 19.29 -7.58 6.81
N VAL A 315 18.98 -6.29 6.99
CA VAL A 315 19.50 -5.49 8.13
C VAL A 315 19.01 -6.07 9.45
N LYS A 316 17.76 -6.54 9.51
CA LYS A 316 17.24 -7.22 10.70
C LYS A 316 17.94 -8.56 10.96
N TYR A 317 18.45 -9.24 9.93
CA TYR A 317 19.19 -10.49 10.11
C TYR A 317 20.57 -10.23 10.71
N LEU A 318 21.28 -9.21 10.22
CA LEU A 318 22.56 -8.79 10.78
C LEU A 318 22.44 -8.38 12.26
N LEU A 319 21.30 -7.79 12.63
CA LEU A 319 21.00 -7.37 14.01
C LEU A 319 20.29 -8.44 14.85
N SER A 320 20.11 -9.66 14.32
CA SER A 320 19.41 -10.73 15.04
C SER A 320 20.19 -11.15 16.28
N GLU A 321 19.52 -11.51 17.37
CA GLU A 321 20.15 -12.08 18.57
C GLU A 321 20.59 -13.54 18.35
N ASP A 322 19.94 -14.23 17.40
CA ASP A 322 20.26 -15.59 17.01
C ASP A 322 21.55 -15.67 16.16
N PRO A 323 22.59 -16.41 16.62
CA PRO A 323 23.83 -16.61 15.90
C PRO A 323 23.68 -17.26 14.52
N ALA A 324 22.76 -18.19 14.34
CA ALA A 324 22.52 -18.87 13.06
C ALA A 324 22.00 -17.88 12.03
N ILE A 325 21.01 -17.06 12.39
CA ILE A 325 20.45 -16.01 11.52
C ILE A 325 21.52 -14.96 11.18
N ARG A 326 22.37 -14.58 12.13
CA ARG A 326 23.48 -13.64 11.86
C ARG A 326 24.51 -14.24 10.91
N ALA A 327 24.95 -15.47 11.15
CA ALA A 327 25.95 -16.16 10.33
C ALA A 327 25.46 -16.33 8.88
N MET A 328 24.17 -16.59 8.69
CA MET A 328 23.56 -16.62 7.36
C MET A 328 23.68 -15.30 6.62
N ALA A 329 23.50 -14.17 7.30
CA ALA A 329 23.53 -12.87 6.67
C ALA A 329 24.93 -12.49 6.14
N THR A 330 25.98 -13.15 6.64
CA THR A 330 27.39 -12.87 6.31
C THR A 330 28.10 -13.93 5.48
N HIS A 331 27.55 -15.14 5.34
CA HIS A 331 28.21 -16.25 4.62
C HIS A 331 27.46 -16.76 3.38
N SER A 332 26.31 -16.18 3.04
CA SER A 332 25.41 -16.74 2.03
C SER A 332 25.37 -15.96 0.72
N VAL A 333 24.91 -16.62 -0.34
CA VAL A 333 24.49 -16.00 -1.63
C VAL A 333 23.50 -14.84 -1.43
N LEU A 334 22.76 -14.83 -0.31
CA LEU A 334 21.88 -13.73 0.04
C LEU A 334 22.65 -12.42 0.22
N GLN A 335 23.85 -12.44 0.82
CA GLN A 335 24.68 -11.25 0.95
C GLN A 335 24.97 -10.63 -0.42
N GLY A 336 25.47 -11.42 -1.38
CA GLY A 336 25.76 -10.91 -2.72
C GLY A 336 24.49 -10.40 -3.46
N LYS A 337 23.32 -10.99 -3.19
CA LYS A 337 22.03 -10.46 -3.69
C LYS A 337 21.67 -9.13 -3.03
N LEU A 338 21.86 -9.01 -1.71
CA LEU A 338 21.58 -7.79 -0.96
C LEU A 338 22.54 -6.65 -1.34
N GLU A 339 23.82 -6.95 -1.57
CA GLU A 339 24.81 -6.01 -2.12
C GLU A 339 24.37 -5.48 -3.48
N LYS A 340 24.09 -6.38 -4.43
CA LYS A 340 23.59 -5.99 -5.77
C LYS A 340 22.31 -5.17 -5.71
N LEU A 341 21.41 -5.48 -4.77
CA LEU A 341 20.19 -4.69 -4.54
C LEU A 341 20.50 -3.32 -3.93
N ALA A 342 21.38 -3.25 -2.94
CA ALA A 342 21.80 -2.02 -2.30
C ALA A 342 22.41 -1.06 -3.33
N ASP A 343 23.34 -1.55 -4.14
CA ASP A 343 24.00 -0.78 -5.20
C ASP A 343 22.99 -0.16 -6.16
N SER A 344 21.96 -0.92 -6.54
CA SER A 344 20.92 -0.40 -7.44
C SER A 344 19.96 0.60 -6.84
N LEU A 345 19.83 0.57 -5.51
CA LEU A 345 19.07 1.56 -4.78
C LEU A 345 19.97 2.75 -4.39
N GLY A 346 21.23 2.76 -4.82
CA GLY A 346 22.20 3.82 -4.57
C GLY A 346 22.68 3.87 -3.13
N VAL A 347 22.76 2.73 -2.44
CA VAL A 347 23.25 2.62 -1.05
C VAL A 347 24.26 1.49 -0.93
N LYS A 348 25.23 1.64 -0.03
CA LYS A 348 26.19 0.56 0.26
C LYS A 348 25.58 -0.47 1.22
N TRP A 349 25.95 -1.73 1.05
CA TRP A 349 25.62 -2.80 2.00
C TRP A 349 26.81 -3.05 2.96
N PRO A 350 26.57 -3.32 4.26
CA PRO A 350 25.29 -3.22 4.96
C PRO A 350 24.83 -1.77 5.08
N CYS A 351 23.50 -1.57 5.05
CA CYS A 351 22.89 -0.23 5.18
C CYS A 351 22.14 -0.09 6.50
N SER A 352 21.83 1.14 6.90
CA SER A 352 21.04 1.41 8.09
C SER A 352 19.54 1.57 7.78
N LEU A 353 18.68 1.47 8.81
CA LEU A 353 17.25 1.78 8.66
C LEU A 353 17.00 3.25 8.28
N THR A 354 17.92 4.16 8.63
CA THR A 354 17.86 5.58 8.23
C THR A 354 18.23 5.76 6.76
N ASP A 355 19.21 5.02 6.24
CA ASP A 355 19.52 4.99 4.80
C ASP A 355 18.29 4.56 3.98
N LEU A 356 17.60 3.50 4.40
CA LEU A 356 16.39 3.03 3.71
C LEU A 356 15.23 4.04 3.74
N LYS A 357 15.12 4.84 4.81
CA LYS A 357 14.18 5.98 4.87
C LYS A 357 14.58 7.07 3.87
N ARG A 358 15.88 7.37 3.74
CA ARG A 358 16.41 8.32 2.75
C ARG A 358 16.14 7.86 1.33
N VAL A 359 16.44 6.60 0.99
CA VAL A 359 16.16 6.00 -0.33
C VAL A 359 14.67 6.14 -0.68
N ARG A 360 13.77 5.81 0.25
CA ARG A 360 12.32 5.96 0.04
C ARG A 360 11.92 7.40 -0.28
N LYS A 361 12.50 8.38 0.42
CA LYS A 361 12.24 9.82 0.17
C LYS A 361 12.78 10.23 -1.19
N GLN A 362 13.97 9.76 -1.55
CA GLN A 362 14.60 10.04 -2.85
C GLN A 362 13.79 9.47 -4.01
N GLN A 363 13.37 8.21 -3.95
CA GLN A 363 12.51 7.58 -4.96
C GLN A 363 11.22 8.37 -5.21
N LYS A 364 10.52 8.75 -4.14
CA LYS A 364 9.31 9.59 -4.24
C LYS A 364 9.59 10.94 -4.89
N SER A 365 10.71 11.58 -4.52
CA SER A 365 11.11 12.85 -5.10
C SER A 365 11.49 12.71 -6.59
N ASN A 366 12.15 11.62 -6.97
CA ASN A 366 12.54 11.34 -8.35
C ASN A 366 11.31 11.13 -9.24
N ILE A 367 10.32 10.35 -8.78
CA ILE A 367 9.03 10.18 -9.49
C ILE A 367 8.36 11.53 -9.72
N LEU A 368 8.29 12.36 -8.69
CA LEU A 368 7.63 13.67 -8.79
C LEU A 368 8.39 14.63 -9.72
N ARG A 369 9.72 14.66 -9.64
CA ARG A 369 10.58 15.48 -10.51
C ARG A 369 10.47 15.05 -11.97
N ALA A 370 10.52 13.74 -12.23
CA ALA A 370 10.36 13.19 -13.58
C ALA A 370 8.99 13.50 -14.17
N TRP A 371 7.93 13.47 -13.34
CA TRP A 371 6.60 13.88 -13.77
C TRP A 371 6.54 15.39 -14.06
N ALA A 372 7.02 16.24 -13.15
CA ALA A 372 7.01 17.70 -13.29
C ALA A 372 7.82 18.20 -14.50
N ALA A 373 8.86 17.47 -14.90
CA ALA A 373 9.68 17.80 -16.07
C ALA A 373 8.94 17.65 -17.41
N GLN A 374 7.79 16.95 -17.44
CA GLN A 374 7.02 16.77 -18.67
C GLN A 374 6.28 18.06 -19.05
N LYS A 375 6.51 18.57 -20.27
CA LYS A 375 5.97 19.85 -20.77
C LYS A 375 4.44 19.97 -20.65
N VAL A 376 3.71 18.90 -20.95
CA VAL A 376 2.24 18.90 -20.98
C VAL A 376 1.67 18.26 -19.71
N GLN A 377 1.87 16.95 -19.55
CA GLN A 377 1.25 16.20 -18.44
C GLN A 377 1.86 16.52 -17.07
N GLY A 378 3.03 17.18 -17.04
CA GLY A 378 3.73 17.62 -15.83
C GLY A 378 3.45 19.06 -15.40
N ALA A 379 2.76 19.85 -16.25
CA ALA A 379 2.62 21.29 -16.07
C ALA A 379 1.92 21.70 -14.77
N THR A 380 1.13 20.79 -14.18
CA THR A 380 0.32 21.01 -12.97
C THR A 380 0.90 20.40 -11.71
N VAL A 381 1.98 19.63 -11.82
CA VAL A 381 2.53 18.86 -10.69
C VAL A 381 2.89 19.78 -9.54
N ASP A 382 3.56 20.89 -9.82
CA ASP A 382 3.95 21.87 -8.79
C ASP A 382 2.75 22.55 -8.11
N ILE A 383 1.62 22.68 -8.82
CA ILE A 383 0.39 23.31 -8.30
C ILE A 383 -0.31 22.38 -7.32
N PHE A 384 -0.36 21.08 -7.64
CA PHE A 384 -1.03 20.08 -6.81
C PHE A 384 -0.12 19.43 -5.76
N LYS A 385 1.19 19.65 -5.84
CA LYS A 385 2.15 19.15 -4.85
C LYS A 385 1.81 19.68 -3.46
N GLY A 386 1.41 18.79 -2.55
CA GLY A 386 1.05 19.17 -1.19
C GLY A 386 -0.33 19.81 -1.02
N ASP A 387 -1.10 19.99 -2.09
CA ASP A 387 -2.47 20.51 -2.02
C ASP A 387 -3.42 19.45 -1.45
N SER A 388 -3.54 19.44 -0.12
CA SER A 388 -4.38 18.47 0.59
C SER A 388 -5.87 18.57 0.28
N VAL A 389 -6.33 19.75 -0.17
CA VAL A 389 -7.74 20.01 -0.47
C VAL A 389 -8.03 19.59 -1.90
N GLY A 390 -7.27 20.10 -2.87
CA GLY A 390 -7.43 19.76 -4.28
C GLY A 390 -7.11 18.31 -4.62
N ASN A 391 -6.31 17.62 -3.80
CA ASN A 391 -6.06 16.19 -3.96
C ASN A 391 -7.03 15.29 -3.19
N SER A 392 -7.99 15.87 -2.45
CA SER A 392 -8.89 15.10 -1.59
C SER A 392 -9.74 14.08 -2.36
N PHE A 393 -10.16 14.41 -3.59
CA PHE A 393 -10.95 13.53 -4.45
C PHE A 393 -10.21 12.22 -4.81
N LEU A 394 -8.87 12.21 -4.79
CA LEU A 394 -8.08 10.99 -5.05
C LEU A 394 -8.26 9.93 -3.95
N ARG A 395 -8.64 10.35 -2.74
CA ARG A 395 -8.87 9.46 -1.60
C ARG A 395 -10.36 9.22 -1.36
N GLN A 396 -11.15 10.28 -1.43
CA GLN A 396 -12.57 10.26 -1.13
C GLN A 396 -13.31 11.15 -2.14
N PRO A 397 -13.66 10.60 -3.32
CA PRO A 397 -14.40 11.34 -4.34
C PRO A 397 -15.91 11.36 -4.02
N SER A 398 -16.31 11.71 -2.78
CA SER A 398 -17.70 11.60 -2.31
C SER A 398 -18.70 12.38 -3.18
N LEU A 399 -18.26 13.49 -3.79
CA LEU A 399 -19.07 14.33 -4.67
C LEU A 399 -18.95 13.99 -6.17
N LEU A 400 -18.18 12.96 -6.54
CA LEU A 400 -17.98 12.56 -7.94
C LEU A 400 -18.56 11.18 -8.22
N LYS A 401 -19.38 11.09 -9.28
CA LYS A 401 -19.77 9.81 -9.88
C LYS A 401 -18.51 9.05 -10.36
N PRO A 402 -18.51 7.70 -10.37
CA PRO A 402 -17.39 6.89 -10.84
C PRO A 402 -16.82 7.28 -12.21
N THR A 403 -17.67 7.62 -13.18
CA THR A 403 -17.25 8.08 -14.51
C THR A 403 -16.51 9.41 -14.45
N ARG A 404 -17.04 10.36 -13.68
CA ARG A 404 -16.43 11.68 -13.44
C ARG A 404 -15.08 11.59 -12.75
N PHE A 405 -14.87 10.61 -11.88
CA PHE A 405 -13.56 10.34 -11.28
C PHE A 405 -12.50 10.01 -12.35
N LYS A 406 -12.84 9.16 -13.33
CA LYS A 406 -11.92 8.81 -14.43
C LYS A 406 -11.56 10.04 -15.27
N THR A 407 -12.56 10.85 -15.66
CA THR A 407 -12.34 12.10 -16.41
C THR A 407 -11.55 13.13 -15.60
N ALA A 408 -11.75 13.22 -14.29
CA ALA A 408 -10.96 14.09 -13.41
C ALA A 408 -9.46 13.71 -13.40
N LEU A 409 -9.13 12.42 -13.48
CA LEU A 409 -7.74 11.98 -13.64
C LEU A 409 -7.17 12.40 -15.00
N GLN A 410 -7.95 12.28 -16.07
CA GLN A 410 -7.54 12.76 -17.40
C GLN A 410 -7.30 14.27 -17.43
N PHE A 411 -8.05 15.06 -16.65
CA PHE A 411 -7.81 16.49 -16.49
C PHE A 411 -6.46 16.79 -15.84
N ARG A 412 -6.04 15.97 -14.86
CA ARG A 412 -4.75 16.15 -14.17
C ARG A 412 -3.56 15.95 -15.09
N THR A 413 -3.66 15.03 -16.03
CA THR A 413 -2.61 14.73 -17.01
C THR A 413 -2.79 15.46 -18.34
N ASP A 414 -3.82 16.30 -18.50
CA ASP A 414 -4.16 16.95 -19.78
C ASP A 414 -4.31 15.93 -20.94
N THR A 415 -4.92 14.79 -20.63
CA THR A 415 -5.19 13.68 -21.55
C THR A 415 -6.67 13.51 -21.89
N ALA A 416 -7.53 14.42 -21.44
CA ALA A 416 -8.93 14.46 -21.88
C ALA A 416 -9.00 14.67 -23.41
N ALA A 417 -10.06 14.18 -24.06
CA ALA A 417 -10.19 14.09 -25.52
C ALA A 417 -10.52 15.44 -26.20
N THR A 418 -9.73 16.47 -25.92
CA THR A 418 -9.73 17.75 -26.66
C THR A 418 -8.99 17.59 -27.99
N ARG A 419 -9.27 18.42 -29.00
CA ARG A 419 -8.57 18.31 -30.29
C ARG A 419 -7.06 18.53 -30.14
N ALA A 420 -6.62 19.39 -29.21
CA ALA A 420 -5.19 19.53 -28.91
C ALA A 420 -4.58 18.22 -28.36
N SER A 421 -5.29 17.49 -27.50
CA SER A 421 -4.85 16.20 -26.98
C SER A 421 -4.87 15.10 -28.05
N LEU A 422 -5.93 15.06 -28.87
CA LEU A 422 -6.06 14.10 -29.98
C LEU A 422 -5.03 14.35 -31.08
N ARG A 423 -4.68 15.61 -31.36
CA ARG A 423 -3.57 15.97 -32.25
C ARG A 423 -2.24 15.44 -31.73
N ARG A 424 -1.96 15.59 -30.43
CA ARG A 424 -0.76 14.98 -29.80
C ARG A 424 -0.75 13.45 -29.92
N ALA A 425 -1.93 12.83 -29.89
CA ALA A 425 -2.11 11.40 -30.11
C ALA A 425 -2.11 11.00 -31.60
N LYS A 426 -1.89 11.93 -32.54
CA LYS A 426 -1.95 11.72 -34.00
C LYS A 426 -3.29 11.19 -34.53
N ILE A 427 -4.38 11.46 -33.80
CA ILE A 427 -5.75 11.12 -34.21
C ILE A 427 -6.36 12.24 -35.06
N VAL A 428 -6.05 13.50 -34.74
CA VAL A 428 -6.50 14.69 -35.47
C VAL A 428 -5.32 15.29 -36.22
N LYS A 429 -5.54 15.75 -37.47
CA LYS A 429 -4.49 16.33 -38.31
C LYS A 429 -4.05 17.72 -37.80
N PRO A 430 -2.81 18.14 -38.07
CA PRO A 430 -2.39 19.52 -37.83
C PRO A 430 -3.31 20.51 -38.58
N GLY A 431 -3.76 21.57 -37.90
CA GLY A 431 -4.67 22.58 -38.48
C GLY A 431 -6.15 22.30 -38.23
N GLU A 432 -6.53 21.07 -37.86
CA GLU A 432 -7.91 20.72 -37.49
C GLU A 432 -8.18 20.88 -35.99
N ASP A 433 -7.28 21.49 -35.23
CA ASP A 433 -7.34 21.60 -33.77
C ASP A 433 -8.08 22.84 -33.25
N THR A 434 -8.80 23.55 -34.11
CA THR A 434 -9.77 24.59 -33.73
C THR A 434 -10.91 24.02 -32.89
N CYS A 435 -11.49 24.85 -32.01
CA CYS A 435 -12.58 24.45 -31.14
C CYS A 435 -13.78 23.94 -31.93
N ARG A 436 -14.21 22.70 -31.65
CA ARG A 436 -15.30 22.04 -32.37
C ARG A 436 -16.67 22.70 -32.17
N LYS A 437 -16.83 23.57 -31.17
CA LYS A 437 -18.10 24.27 -30.86
C LYS A 437 -18.04 25.76 -31.20
N CYS A 438 -16.98 26.49 -30.83
CA CYS A 438 -16.92 27.93 -31.10
C CYS A 438 -16.08 28.34 -32.32
N GLY A 439 -15.20 27.48 -32.83
CA GLY A 439 -14.36 27.78 -34.00
C GLY A 439 -13.25 28.83 -33.82
N GLU A 440 -13.22 29.57 -32.71
CA GLU A 440 -12.37 30.77 -32.57
C GLU A 440 -10.89 30.50 -32.31
N THR A 441 -10.56 29.49 -31.49
CA THR A 441 -9.18 29.23 -31.04
C THR A 441 -8.92 27.73 -30.92
N GLN A 442 -7.66 27.34 -30.68
CA GLN A 442 -7.28 25.96 -30.47
C GLN A 442 -8.05 25.32 -29.29
N GLU A 443 -8.61 24.13 -29.52
CA GLU A 443 -9.35 23.36 -28.53
C GLU A 443 -8.40 22.71 -27.50
N THR A 444 -8.00 23.50 -26.52
CA THR A 444 -7.28 23.04 -25.33
C THR A 444 -8.25 22.81 -24.18
N LEU A 445 -7.85 22.02 -23.18
CA LEU A 445 -8.67 21.87 -21.97
C LEU A 445 -8.87 23.23 -21.25
N GLY A 446 -7.85 24.09 -21.27
CA GLY A 446 -7.97 25.44 -20.73
C GLY A 446 -8.98 26.31 -21.47
N HIS A 447 -9.02 26.22 -22.81
CA HIS A 447 -10.06 26.87 -23.61
C HIS A 447 -11.45 26.36 -23.25
N VAL A 448 -11.67 25.04 -23.31
CA VAL A 448 -12.98 24.43 -23.05
C VAL A 448 -13.49 24.81 -21.65
N LEU A 449 -12.65 24.68 -20.63
CA LEU A 449 -13.09 24.86 -19.24
C LEU A 449 -13.22 26.32 -18.78
N ASN A 450 -12.67 27.31 -19.51
CA ASN A 450 -12.59 28.69 -18.99
C ASN A 450 -12.81 29.80 -20.03
N LYS A 451 -12.68 29.55 -21.33
CA LYS A 451 -12.72 30.60 -22.35
C LYS A 451 -13.70 30.35 -23.50
N CYS A 452 -14.23 29.14 -23.64
CA CYS A 452 -15.07 28.79 -24.77
C CYS A 452 -16.40 29.55 -24.74
N ARG A 453 -16.65 30.38 -25.76
CA ARG A 453 -17.86 31.22 -25.87
C ARG A 453 -19.16 30.40 -25.86
N SER A 454 -19.18 29.25 -26.53
CA SER A 454 -20.36 28.38 -26.54
C SER A 454 -20.69 27.77 -25.18
N MET A 455 -19.72 27.74 -24.25
CA MET A 455 -19.89 27.22 -22.89
C MET A 455 -20.05 28.34 -21.84
N HIS A 456 -20.16 29.60 -22.26
CA HIS A 456 -20.09 30.76 -21.38
C HIS A 456 -21.11 30.72 -20.23
N GLU A 457 -22.37 30.38 -20.50
CA GLU A 457 -23.42 30.23 -19.48
C GLU A 457 -23.04 29.20 -18.40
N ARG A 458 -22.42 28.09 -18.80
CA ARG A 458 -21.98 27.03 -17.87
C ARG A 458 -20.74 27.44 -17.09
N ILE A 459 -19.86 28.24 -17.69
CA ILE A 459 -18.70 28.83 -17.00
C ILE A 459 -19.19 29.77 -15.89
N ILE A 460 -20.17 30.64 -16.19
CA ILE A 460 -20.82 31.53 -15.22
C ILE A 460 -21.50 30.71 -14.13
N LYS A 461 -22.32 29.72 -14.50
CA LYS A 461 -23.01 28.86 -13.51
C LYS A 461 -22.03 28.21 -12.52
N ARG A 462 -20.91 27.66 -12.99
CA ARG A 462 -19.88 27.06 -12.10
C ARG A 462 -19.32 28.09 -11.12
N HIS A 463 -19.09 29.31 -11.58
CA HIS A 463 -18.63 30.41 -10.73
C HIS A 463 -19.70 30.75 -9.69
N ASP A 464 -20.94 30.96 -10.10
CA ASP A 464 -22.05 31.35 -9.22
C ASP A 464 -22.35 30.28 -8.17
N ASP A 465 -22.22 29.00 -8.51
CA ASP A 465 -22.36 27.90 -7.56
C ASP A 465 -21.34 27.99 -6.41
N ILE A 466 -20.12 28.46 -6.68
CA ILE A 466 -19.09 28.67 -5.65
C ILE A 466 -19.42 29.89 -4.80
N VAL A 467 -19.84 31.00 -5.43
CA VAL A 467 -20.28 32.22 -4.73
C VAL A 467 -21.44 31.90 -3.78
N LYS A 468 -22.43 31.12 -4.24
CA LYS A 468 -23.57 30.66 -3.43
C LYS A 468 -23.14 29.85 -2.21
N ILE A 469 -22.16 28.95 -2.36
CA ILE A 469 -21.62 28.17 -1.24
C ILE A 469 -20.97 29.09 -0.20
N LEU A 470 -20.15 30.05 -0.64
CA LEU A 470 -19.49 31.01 0.26
C LEU A 470 -20.50 31.93 0.96
N SER A 471 -21.47 32.46 0.21
CA SER A 471 -22.55 33.29 0.75
C SER A 471 -23.36 32.53 1.82
N SER A 472 -23.79 31.31 1.50
CA SER A 472 -24.57 30.49 2.44
C SER A 472 -23.81 30.16 3.72
N GLU A 473 -22.51 29.87 3.62
CA GLU A 473 -21.68 29.58 4.79
C GLU A 473 -21.38 30.84 5.62
N SER A 474 -21.24 31.99 4.97
CA SER A 474 -20.99 33.26 5.66
C SER A 474 -22.25 33.79 6.37
N LEU A 475 -23.44 33.51 5.85
CA LEU A 475 -24.72 33.79 6.52
C LEU A 475 -24.85 32.98 7.81
N ARG A 476 -24.43 31.71 7.80
CA ARG A 476 -24.44 30.84 8.99
C ARG A 476 -23.50 31.30 10.10
N GLN A 477 -22.52 32.15 9.79
CA GLN A 477 -21.56 32.67 10.76
C GLN A 477 -21.89 34.10 11.22
N ASP A 478 -23.08 34.62 10.90
CA ASP A 478 -23.54 35.99 11.20
C ASP A 478 -22.54 37.09 10.77
N GLN A 479 -21.78 36.85 9.69
CA GLN A 479 -20.73 37.75 9.19
C GLN A 479 -21.12 38.51 7.91
N LEU A 480 -22.39 38.43 7.49
CA LEU A 480 -22.83 38.99 6.22
C LEU A 480 -23.82 40.14 6.37
N THR A 481 -23.44 41.29 5.81
CA THR A 481 -24.35 42.27 5.21
C THR A 481 -24.11 42.22 3.70
N THR A 482 -24.85 41.38 2.97
CA THR A 482 -24.87 41.44 1.51
C THR A 482 -25.73 42.62 1.08
N GLU A 483 -25.12 43.74 0.71
CA GLU A 483 -25.82 44.74 -0.10
C GLU A 483 -25.52 44.47 -1.57
N GLU A 484 -26.54 44.02 -2.29
CA GLU A 484 -26.52 44.03 -3.75
C GLU A 484 -26.53 45.49 -4.23
N ALA A 485 -25.58 45.80 -5.12
CA ALA A 485 -25.46 47.02 -5.91
C ALA A 485 -25.07 48.32 -5.17
N MET A 486 -23.76 48.57 -5.06
CA MET A 486 -23.26 49.94 -4.97
C MET A 486 -22.91 50.46 -6.36
N LEU A 487 -23.94 50.94 -7.07
CA LEU A 487 -23.78 51.90 -8.15
C LEU A 487 -23.30 53.23 -7.54
N GLY A 488 -22.17 53.77 -8.00
CA GLY A 488 -21.82 55.18 -7.80
C GLY A 488 -20.57 55.50 -6.95
N LEU A 489 -19.83 54.52 -6.43
CA LEU A 489 -18.63 54.81 -5.61
C LEU A 489 -17.35 55.09 -6.44
N THR A 490 -17.25 54.56 -7.66
CA THR A 490 -16.01 54.65 -8.48
C THR A 490 -16.17 55.27 -9.86
N GLY A 491 -17.38 55.66 -10.30
CA GLY A 491 -17.64 56.05 -11.71
C GLY A 491 -17.52 54.89 -12.71
N GLU A 492 -16.80 53.82 -12.37
CA GLU A 492 -16.77 52.53 -13.05
C GLU A 492 -17.75 51.52 -12.43
N ASN A 493 -18.38 50.68 -13.26
CA ASN A 493 -19.25 49.58 -12.83
C ASN A 493 -18.45 48.40 -12.26
N LEU A 494 -17.91 48.55 -11.05
CA LEU A 494 -17.25 47.46 -10.31
C LEU A 494 -18.28 46.70 -9.46
N LYS A 495 -18.42 45.39 -9.70
CA LYS A 495 -19.32 44.50 -8.94
C LYS A 495 -18.53 43.33 -8.36
N PRO A 496 -18.09 43.41 -7.09
CA PRO A 496 -17.49 42.26 -6.41
C PRO A 496 -18.54 41.18 -6.14
N ASP A 497 -18.12 39.93 -5.99
CA ASP A 497 -19.05 38.82 -5.76
C ASP A 497 -19.65 38.84 -4.35
N LEU A 498 -18.84 39.18 -3.36
CA LEU A 498 -19.22 39.23 -1.95
C LEU A 498 -18.49 40.37 -1.23
N ILE A 499 -19.18 41.01 -0.29
CA ILE A 499 -18.60 41.94 0.68
C ILE A 499 -18.87 41.36 2.06
N VAL A 500 -17.82 41.14 2.84
CA VAL A 500 -17.90 40.62 4.21
C VAL A 500 -17.53 41.74 5.17
N LEU A 501 -18.43 42.06 6.09
CA LEU A 501 -18.29 43.15 7.05
C LEU A 501 -18.18 42.58 8.46
N SER A 502 -17.26 43.13 9.25
CA SER A 502 -17.19 42.93 10.69
C SER A 502 -17.20 44.29 11.39
N GLN A 503 -17.25 44.30 12.72
CA GLN A 503 -17.22 45.54 13.51
C GLN A 503 -15.98 46.41 13.24
N GLU A 504 -14.87 45.81 12.80
CA GLU A 504 -13.58 46.51 12.63
C GLU A 504 -13.02 46.42 11.21
N ALA A 505 -13.62 45.62 10.31
CA ALA A 505 -13.03 45.35 9.01
C ALA A 505 -14.06 45.20 7.88
N VAL A 506 -13.64 45.57 6.67
CA VAL A 506 -14.36 45.27 5.43
C VAL A 506 -13.51 44.43 4.48
N PHE A 507 -14.07 43.34 3.98
CA PHE A 507 -13.38 42.45 3.05
C PHE A 507 -14.13 42.38 1.72
N VAL A 508 -13.42 42.73 0.63
CA VAL A 508 -13.95 42.55 -0.73
C VAL A 508 -13.53 41.18 -1.23
N VAL A 509 -14.50 40.29 -1.37
CA VAL A 509 -14.27 38.89 -1.74
C VAL A 509 -14.73 38.67 -3.18
N ASP A 510 -13.80 38.29 -4.04
CA ASP A 510 -14.08 38.02 -5.45
C ASP A 510 -13.56 36.63 -5.83
N VAL A 511 -14.46 35.83 -6.39
CA VAL A 511 -14.24 34.44 -6.75
C VAL A 511 -13.75 34.37 -8.19
N THR A 512 -12.78 33.50 -8.43
CA THR A 512 -12.34 33.23 -9.79
C THR A 512 -12.00 31.76 -9.94
N VAL A 513 -12.62 31.13 -10.93
CA VAL A 513 -12.23 29.79 -11.36
C VAL A 513 -11.33 29.90 -12.58
N CYS A 514 -10.06 29.51 -12.45
CA CYS A 514 -9.07 29.64 -13.51
C CYS A 514 -8.48 28.29 -13.94
N TYR A 515 -8.01 28.22 -15.20
CA TYR A 515 -7.20 27.08 -15.63
C TYR A 515 -5.82 27.11 -14.98
N GLU A 516 -5.41 26.01 -14.35
CA GLU A 516 -4.15 25.97 -13.62
C GLU A 516 -2.96 25.78 -14.56
N HIS A 517 -2.33 26.86 -14.96
CA HIS A 517 -1.06 26.81 -15.68
C HIS A 517 -0.01 27.61 -14.91
N LYS A 518 1.28 27.29 -15.10
CA LYS A 518 2.37 28.00 -14.41
C LYS A 518 2.19 29.51 -14.53
N GLY A 519 2.15 30.21 -13.40
CA GLY A 519 1.97 31.67 -13.28
C GLY A 519 0.51 32.17 -13.26
N PHE A 520 -0.44 31.44 -13.85
CA PHE A 520 -1.79 31.97 -14.12
C PHE A 520 -2.61 32.19 -12.84
N VAL A 521 -2.46 31.29 -11.87
CA VAL A 521 -3.12 31.41 -10.55
C VAL A 521 -2.67 32.67 -9.82
N GLY A 522 -1.36 32.97 -9.87
CA GLY A 522 -0.77 34.17 -9.24
C GLY A 522 -1.19 35.45 -9.96
N MET A 523 -1.17 35.44 -11.30
CA MET A 523 -1.63 36.59 -12.11
C MET A 523 -3.12 36.89 -11.88
N ALA A 524 -3.98 35.86 -11.88
CA ALA A 524 -5.40 36.04 -11.59
C ALA A 524 -5.63 36.70 -10.24
N ARG A 525 -4.85 36.31 -9.23
CA ARG A 525 -4.88 36.90 -7.89
C ARG A 525 -4.47 38.38 -7.91
N GLN A 526 -3.34 38.70 -8.52
CA GLN A 526 -2.83 40.07 -8.59
C GLN A 526 -3.79 41.00 -9.34
N ASN A 527 -4.36 40.53 -10.45
CA ASN A 527 -5.34 41.30 -11.22
C ASN A 527 -6.59 41.64 -10.40
N LYS A 528 -7.07 40.71 -9.57
CA LYS A 528 -8.23 40.96 -8.70
C LYS A 528 -7.93 41.92 -7.55
N ILE A 529 -6.74 41.81 -6.94
CA ILE A 529 -6.30 42.78 -5.94
C ILE A 529 -6.24 44.17 -6.56
N ALA A 530 -5.56 44.34 -7.70
CA ALA A 530 -5.43 45.61 -8.39
C ALA A 530 -6.80 46.22 -8.75
N ARG A 531 -7.73 45.39 -9.26
CA ARG A 531 -9.08 45.82 -9.67
C ARG A 531 -9.93 46.37 -8.52
N TYR A 532 -9.85 45.79 -7.32
CA TYR A 532 -10.75 46.15 -6.22
C TYR A 532 -10.09 46.93 -5.08
N THR A 533 -8.80 47.28 -5.19
CA THR A 533 -8.09 48.03 -4.14
C THR A 533 -8.72 49.40 -3.90
N GLU A 534 -9.14 50.11 -4.95
CA GLU A 534 -9.82 51.40 -4.83
C GLU A 534 -11.18 51.27 -4.13
N LEU A 535 -12.01 50.34 -4.61
CA LEU A 535 -13.33 50.06 -4.01
C LEU A 535 -13.20 49.68 -2.54
N GLN A 536 -12.24 48.83 -2.18
CA GLN A 536 -11.98 48.45 -0.80
C GLN A 536 -11.65 49.66 0.08
N ARG A 537 -10.85 50.62 -0.42
CA ARG A 537 -10.50 51.84 0.34
C ARG A 537 -11.74 52.70 0.61
N GLN A 538 -12.62 52.83 -0.38
CA GLN A 538 -13.85 53.60 -0.24
C GLN A 538 -14.84 52.94 0.70
N LEU A 539 -15.00 51.61 0.62
CA LEU A 539 -15.83 50.85 1.56
C LEU A 539 -15.32 50.98 3.00
N LYS A 540 -14.00 50.99 3.19
CA LYS A 540 -13.38 51.20 4.51
C LYS A 540 -13.81 52.54 5.10
N SER A 541 -13.77 53.62 4.31
CA SER A 541 -14.22 54.95 4.73
C SER A 541 -15.73 55.01 4.96
N ARG A 542 -16.54 54.42 4.07
CA ARG A 542 -18.01 54.43 4.14
C ARG A 542 -18.53 53.75 5.40
N PHE A 543 -17.97 52.59 5.75
CA PHE A 543 -18.38 51.83 6.93
C PHE A 543 -17.61 52.21 8.20
N ASN A 544 -16.72 53.21 8.13
CA ASN A 544 -15.92 53.70 9.25
C ASN A 544 -15.15 52.59 10.00
N VAL A 545 -14.54 51.67 9.25
CA VAL A 545 -13.80 50.52 9.79
C VAL A 545 -12.28 50.72 9.75
N THR A 546 -11.55 50.14 10.71
CA THR A 546 -10.09 50.35 10.86
C THR A 546 -9.26 49.52 9.88
N HIS A 547 -9.81 48.42 9.38
CA HIS A 547 -9.15 47.52 8.44
C HIS A 547 -9.96 47.31 7.16
N GLY A 548 -9.27 47.08 6.04
CA GLY A 548 -9.92 46.58 4.85
C GLY A 548 -8.95 45.88 3.90
N GLU A 549 -9.41 44.82 3.25
CA GLU A 549 -8.57 43.98 2.40
C GLU A 549 -9.37 43.35 1.25
N VAL A 550 -8.73 43.19 0.10
CA VAL A 550 -9.27 42.41 -1.02
C VAL A 550 -8.84 40.95 -0.86
N ILE A 551 -9.80 40.03 -0.78
CA ILE A 551 -9.59 38.59 -0.67
C ILE A 551 -9.95 37.92 -2.00
N PRO A 552 -8.98 37.73 -2.91
CA PRO A 552 -9.19 36.97 -4.14
C PRO A 552 -9.30 35.47 -3.82
N VAL A 553 -10.47 34.88 -4.09
CA VAL A 553 -10.74 33.45 -3.94
C VAL A 553 -10.49 32.76 -5.28
N VAL A 554 -9.22 32.42 -5.53
CA VAL A 554 -8.83 31.72 -6.76
C VAL A 554 -8.91 30.22 -6.54
N ILE A 555 -9.75 29.55 -7.32
CA ILE A 555 -9.90 28.09 -7.32
C ILE A 555 -9.55 27.56 -8.71
N GLY A 556 -8.81 26.47 -8.75
CA GLY A 556 -8.46 25.83 -10.00
C GLY A 556 -9.64 25.10 -10.65
N SER A 557 -9.80 25.23 -11.97
CA SER A 557 -10.84 24.51 -12.73
C SER A 557 -10.70 22.98 -12.66
N ARG A 558 -9.53 22.44 -12.29
CA ARG A 558 -9.29 21.01 -12.03
C ARG A 558 -9.21 20.70 -10.53
N GLY A 559 -9.70 21.63 -9.70
CA GLY A 559 -9.87 21.50 -8.27
C GLY A 559 -8.69 21.99 -7.43
N ALA A 560 -7.68 22.67 -7.99
CA ALA A 560 -6.58 23.19 -7.17
C ALA A 560 -7.08 24.19 -6.13
N MET A 561 -6.53 24.11 -4.92
CA MET A 561 -6.78 25.04 -3.84
C MET A 561 -5.45 25.66 -3.38
N PRO A 562 -5.06 26.82 -3.95
CA PRO A 562 -3.83 27.51 -3.58
C PRO A 562 -3.78 27.85 -2.08
N ALA A 563 -2.57 27.82 -1.50
CA ALA A 563 -2.38 28.10 -0.08
C ALA A 563 -2.80 29.53 0.28
N GLU A 564 -2.64 30.47 -0.64
CA GLU A 564 -3.00 31.87 -0.51
C GLU A 564 -4.52 32.08 -0.50
N THR A 565 -5.29 31.25 -1.21
CA THR A 565 -6.76 31.22 -1.13
C THR A 565 -7.19 30.75 0.25
N ILE A 566 -6.58 29.70 0.77
CA ILE A 566 -6.84 29.21 2.14
C ILE A 566 -6.50 30.27 3.18
N LYS A 567 -5.35 30.95 3.04
CA LYS A 567 -4.94 32.04 3.94
C LYS A 567 -5.94 33.20 3.92
N GLY A 568 -6.42 33.60 2.74
CA GLY A 568 -7.43 34.65 2.60
C GLY A 568 -8.74 34.27 3.27
N LEU A 569 -9.28 33.11 2.94
CA LEU A 569 -10.52 32.60 3.53
C LEU A 569 -10.45 32.42 5.06
N LYS A 570 -9.27 32.15 5.62
CA LYS A 570 -9.08 32.09 7.09
C LYS A 570 -9.31 33.44 7.76
N LYS A 571 -8.97 34.56 7.10
CA LYS A 571 -9.15 35.91 7.66
C LYS A 571 -10.63 36.24 7.90
N ILE A 572 -11.50 35.72 7.05
CA ILE A 572 -12.96 35.85 7.14
C ILE A 572 -13.63 34.61 7.74
N ARG A 573 -12.89 33.75 8.46
CA ARG A 573 -13.40 32.53 9.13
C ARG A 573 -14.12 31.51 8.22
N LEU A 574 -14.01 31.64 6.90
CA LEU A 574 -14.54 30.72 5.88
C LEU A 574 -13.51 29.68 5.42
N ALA A 575 -12.79 29.05 6.35
CA ALA A 575 -11.71 28.10 6.01
C ALA A 575 -11.84 26.74 6.71
N SER A 576 -13.07 26.33 7.05
CA SER A 576 -13.31 24.99 7.59
C SER A 576 -12.88 23.92 6.58
N LYS A 577 -12.33 22.80 7.07
CA LYS A 577 -11.84 21.72 6.19
C LYS A 577 -12.94 21.14 5.31
N GLY A 578 -14.18 21.12 5.79
CA GLY A 578 -15.36 20.68 5.03
C GLY A 578 -15.69 21.65 3.90
N LEU A 579 -15.72 22.95 4.19
CA LEU A 579 -15.99 24.00 3.20
C LEU A 579 -14.93 24.01 2.09
N LEU A 580 -13.64 24.05 2.44
CA LEU A 580 -12.55 24.10 1.45
C LEU A 580 -12.61 22.92 0.46
N LYS A 581 -12.89 21.71 0.97
CA LYS A 581 -13.08 20.53 0.12
C LYS A 581 -14.31 20.66 -0.78
N THR A 582 -15.41 21.20 -0.23
CA THR A 582 -16.64 21.41 -0.98
C THR A 582 -16.41 22.40 -2.12
N LEU A 583 -15.76 23.54 -1.87
CA LEU A 583 -15.42 24.54 -2.88
C LEU A 583 -14.56 23.94 -4.01
N SER A 584 -13.48 23.23 -3.66
CA SER A 584 -12.60 22.56 -4.63
C SER A 584 -13.32 21.49 -5.46
N LEU A 585 -14.13 20.65 -4.81
CA LEU A 585 -14.89 19.59 -5.48
C LEU A 585 -16.02 20.15 -6.34
N SER A 586 -16.69 21.22 -5.92
CA SER A 586 -17.72 21.91 -6.70
C SER A 586 -17.12 22.53 -7.96
N ALA A 587 -15.97 23.19 -7.86
CA ALA A 587 -15.26 23.71 -9.02
C ALA A 587 -14.90 22.59 -10.02
N LEU A 588 -14.30 21.50 -9.52
CA LEU A 588 -13.96 20.34 -10.35
C LEU A 588 -15.21 19.68 -10.96
N ARG A 589 -16.28 19.50 -10.18
CA ARG A 589 -17.54 18.92 -10.64
C ARG A 589 -18.17 19.77 -11.75
N GLY A 590 -18.25 21.08 -11.57
CA GLY A 590 -18.78 22.01 -12.58
C GLY A 590 -17.95 21.97 -13.86
N SER A 591 -16.62 21.90 -13.76
CA SER A 591 -15.75 21.71 -14.93
C SER A 591 -15.99 20.38 -15.66
N LEU A 592 -16.25 19.30 -14.94
CA LEU A 592 -16.58 18.01 -15.53
C LEU A 592 -17.94 18.04 -16.24
N GLU A 593 -18.95 18.67 -15.62
CA GLU A 593 -20.27 18.85 -16.22
C GLU A 593 -20.21 19.70 -17.50
N LEU A 594 -19.43 20.78 -17.47
CA LEU A 594 -19.15 21.62 -18.63
C LEU A 594 -18.49 20.79 -19.74
N TYR A 595 -17.41 20.06 -19.42
CA TYR A 595 -16.70 19.25 -20.41
C TYR A 595 -17.59 18.17 -21.02
N HIS A 596 -18.41 17.48 -20.24
CA HIS A 596 -19.36 16.51 -20.78
C HIS A 596 -20.35 17.18 -21.74
N SER A 597 -20.94 18.30 -21.33
CA SER A 597 -21.87 19.06 -22.20
C SER A 597 -21.21 19.55 -23.49
N PHE A 598 -19.91 19.88 -23.43
CA PHE A 598 -19.12 20.25 -24.61
C PHE A 598 -18.89 19.08 -25.56
N MET A 599 -18.72 17.87 -25.02
CA MET A 599 -18.46 16.65 -25.79
C MET A 599 -19.75 16.02 -26.33
N ASP A 600 -20.89 16.27 -25.68
CA ASP A 600 -22.21 15.86 -26.17
C ASP A 600 -22.53 16.62 -27.47
N ARG A 601 -23.06 15.89 -28.47
CA ARG A 601 -23.26 16.39 -29.83
C ARG A 601 -24.28 17.51 -29.87
#